data_AF-A0A0E9LYI3-F1
#
_entry.id   AF-A0A0E9LYI3-F1
#
_cell.length_a   1.000
_cell.length_b   1.000
_cell.length_c   1.000
_cell.angle_alpha   90.00
_cell.angle_beta   90.00
_cell.angle_gamma   90.00
#
_symmetry.space_group_name_H-M   'P 1'
#
loop_
_entity.id
_entity.type
_entity.pdbx_description
1 polymer ?
#
loop_
_entity_poly.entity_id
_entity_poly.type
_entity_poly.pdbx_seq_one_letter_code
_entity_poly.pdbx_strand_id
1 'polypeptide(L)'
;MFGKRKSFDYRYDQAIELMEESKVDSLIEKGIIIRNGRYLEIEDQLLSFFEQILDVNEEINISLITEHITLLKENIDYYLAEDSEHRKYKYLKSVKGSLRKMGFICLRNIVDLNRNIDNTFKTEPNYKVKIKKLENYDQRRIDIKKLIAVTEQFLTEDELTFFATAKDDELNHVTTELRLQLQEARHNLIETEKQIIDFLNQVKHQSKLIEKIRQVKYLKDQFELESKSDIVKLLNKMNPVAFENRPAFPVKLSLDILQDDDTYEIIKALSKKIKSTVKLKVPLAKAIDETFFNDTVETDIFIDLEKMKSSFTASGYHLLDFVNQYDYPKEVSFEEIVTCYCQLISLYENDFRFTDKYVIYKGTEFSVIYPK
;
A
#
# COMPACT_ATOMS: atom_id res chain seq x y z
N MET A 1 -31.48 12.18 30.12
CA MET A 1 -30.14 12.81 30.23
C MET A 1 -29.50 13.12 28.88
N PHE A 2 -29.19 12.14 28.01
CA PHE A 2 -28.42 12.36 26.77
C PHE A 2 -28.98 13.45 25.83
N GLY A 3 -30.30 13.50 25.63
CA GLY A 3 -30.94 14.51 24.78
C GLY A 3 -30.87 15.95 25.30
N LYS A 4 -30.55 16.16 26.59
CA LYS A 4 -30.38 17.49 27.22
C LYS A 4 -28.96 17.73 27.75
N ARG A 5 -27.99 16.93 27.28
CA ARG A 5 -26.60 16.92 27.78
C ARG A 5 -25.86 18.27 27.70
N LYS A 6 -26.26 19.15 26.78
CA LYS A 6 -25.61 20.47 26.57
C LYS A 6 -26.19 21.60 27.43
N SER A 7 -27.35 21.41 28.07
CA SER A 7 -28.13 22.53 28.62
C SER A 7 -28.79 22.26 29.98
N PHE A 8 -28.71 21.04 30.53
CA PHE A 8 -29.45 20.67 31.74
C PHE A 8 -28.59 19.91 32.74
N ASP A 9 -28.38 20.51 33.91
CA ASP A 9 -27.71 19.89 35.05
C ASP A 9 -28.72 19.00 35.79
N TYR A 10 -28.63 17.69 35.57
CA TYR A 10 -29.61 16.72 36.05
C TYR A 10 -29.33 16.33 37.50
N ARG A 11 -30.31 16.50 38.40
CA ARG A 11 -30.14 16.23 39.84
C ARG A 11 -30.52 14.80 40.22
N TYR A 12 -29.93 14.30 41.30
CA TYR A 12 -30.25 12.98 41.86
C TYR A 12 -31.73 12.86 42.25
N ASP A 13 -32.27 13.89 42.91
CA ASP A 13 -33.69 13.92 43.33
C ASP A 13 -34.65 13.82 42.13
N GLN A 14 -34.29 14.46 41.01
CA GLN A 14 -35.06 14.37 39.75
C GLN A 14 -34.97 12.98 39.11
N ALA A 15 -33.90 12.23 39.36
CA ALA A 15 -33.77 10.85 38.92
C ALA A 15 -34.71 9.93 39.70
N ILE A 16 -34.80 10.13 41.02
CA ILE A 16 -35.65 9.36 41.93
C ILE A 16 -37.14 9.62 41.64
N GLU A 17 -37.51 10.84 41.24
CA GLU A 17 -38.89 11.13 40.82
C GLU A 17 -39.33 10.34 39.58
N LEU A 18 -38.38 9.94 38.72
CA LEU A 18 -38.65 9.23 37.47
C LEU A 18 -38.44 7.72 37.58
N MET A 19 -37.54 7.26 38.45
CA MET A 19 -37.23 5.84 38.65
C MET A 19 -36.91 5.53 40.11
N GLU A 20 -37.14 4.30 40.54
CA GLU A 20 -36.78 3.83 41.89
C GLU A 20 -35.28 4.03 42.19
N GLU A 21 -34.98 4.45 43.43
CA GLU A 21 -33.62 4.73 43.91
C GLU A 21 -32.67 3.53 43.68
N SER A 22 -33.16 2.31 43.89
CA SER A 22 -32.42 1.06 43.64
C SER A 22 -31.93 0.91 42.20
N LYS A 23 -32.66 1.44 41.21
CA LYS A 23 -32.25 1.42 39.80
C LYS A 23 -31.23 2.51 39.50
N VAL A 24 -31.36 3.67 40.13
CA VAL A 24 -30.38 4.76 39.98
C VAL A 24 -29.04 4.33 40.55
N ASP A 25 -29.05 3.71 41.74
CA ASP A 25 -27.83 3.20 42.37
C ASP A 25 -27.22 2.04 41.55
N SER A 26 -28.03 1.15 40.98
CA SER A 26 -27.54 0.12 40.07
C SER A 26 -26.89 0.70 38.80
N LEU A 27 -27.37 1.84 38.29
CA LEU A 27 -26.75 2.53 37.15
C LEU A 27 -25.41 3.19 37.54
N ILE A 28 -25.28 3.65 38.78
CA ILE A 28 -24.02 4.18 39.32
C ILE A 28 -23.02 3.03 39.54
N GLU A 29 -23.43 1.93 40.15
CA GLU A 29 -22.58 0.75 40.37
C GLU A 29 -22.07 0.14 39.05
N LYS A 30 -22.90 0.16 38.01
CA LYS A 30 -22.52 -0.32 36.67
C LYS A 30 -21.64 0.67 35.89
N GLY A 31 -21.30 1.82 36.47
CA GLY A 31 -20.50 2.86 35.82
C GLY A 31 -21.23 3.65 34.74
N ILE A 32 -22.52 3.44 34.51
CA ILE A 32 -23.25 4.10 33.41
C ILE A 32 -23.44 5.60 33.71
N ILE A 33 -23.61 5.94 34.99
CA ILE A 33 -23.86 7.30 35.48
C ILE A 33 -22.92 7.57 36.65
N ILE A 34 -22.27 8.73 36.65
CA ILE A 34 -21.40 9.21 37.73
C ILE A 34 -22.19 10.18 38.59
N ARG A 35 -22.12 10.01 39.91
CA ARG A 35 -22.69 10.95 40.89
C ARG A 35 -21.63 11.93 41.34
N ASN A 36 -21.84 13.21 41.06
CA ASN A 36 -20.97 14.30 41.51
C ASN A 36 -21.77 15.21 42.47
N GLY A 37 -21.76 14.84 43.76
CA GLY A 37 -22.57 15.47 44.80
C GLY A 37 -24.08 15.27 44.61
N ARG A 38 -24.79 16.37 44.29
CA ARG A 38 -26.25 16.37 44.03
C ARG A 38 -26.62 16.13 42.57
N TYR A 39 -25.63 16.10 41.69
CA TYR A 39 -25.82 15.97 40.25
C TYR A 39 -25.45 14.56 39.80
N LEU A 40 -26.14 14.11 38.76
CA LEU A 40 -25.85 12.87 38.07
C LEU A 40 -25.45 13.21 36.64
N GLU A 41 -24.39 12.59 36.16
CA GLU A 41 -23.88 12.75 34.80
C GLU A 41 -23.71 11.39 34.15
N ILE A 42 -23.95 11.26 32.84
CA ILE A 42 -23.58 10.03 32.12
C ILE A 42 -22.06 9.93 32.13
N GLU A 43 -21.54 8.72 32.29
CA GLU A 43 -20.10 8.47 32.16
C GLU A 43 -19.57 8.98 30.81
N ASP A 44 -18.44 9.68 30.87
CA ASP A 44 -17.87 10.40 29.73
C ASP A 44 -17.54 9.49 28.54
N GLN A 45 -17.13 8.24 28.79
CA GLN A 45 -16.88 7.24 27.75
C GLN A 45 -18.16 6.86 27.00
N LEU A 46 -19.25 6.60 27.74
CA LEU A 46 -20.56 6.30 27.15
C LEU A 46 -21.14 7.51 26.43
N LEU A 47 -20.98 8.70 26.99
CA LEU A 47 -21.40 9.95 26.36
C LEU A 47 -20.72 10.13 25.01
N SER A 48 -19.39 9.96 24.97
CA SER A 48 -18.58 9.99 23.76
C SER A 48 -19.06 8.96 22.72
N PHE A 49 -19.27 7.72 23.15
CA PHE A 49 -19.78 6.65 22.27
C PHE A 49 -21.13 6.98 21.63
N PHE A 50 -22.09 7.49 22.42
CA PHE A 50 -23.40 7.87 21.88
C PHE A 50 -23.31 9.03 20.89
N GLU A 51 -22.43 10.00 21.13
CA GLU A 51 -22.18 11.08 20.15
C GLU A 51 -21.57 10.52 18.85
N GLN A 52 -20.62 9.58 18.95
CA GLN A 52 -19.99 8.94 17.78
C GLN A 52 -20.98 8.15 16.90
N ILE A 53 -21.91 7.43 17.53
CA ILE A 53 -22.93 6.64 16.82
C ILE A 53 -24.05 7.51 16.24
N LEU A 54 -24.44 8.58 16.94
CA LEU A 54 -25.59 9.39 16.52
C LEU A 54 -25.23 10.49 15.51
N ASP A 55 -23.98 10.93 15.43
CA ASP A 55 -23.48 11.87 14.40
C ASP A 55 -23.29 11.18 13.01
N VAL A 56 -24.07 10.13 12.74
CA VAL A 56 -24.16 9.51 11.42
C VAL A 56 -25.03 10.40 10.55
N ASN A 57 -24.40 11.35 9.83
CA ASN A 57 -24.79 11.87 8.48
C ASN A 57 -24.37 13.33 8.20
N GLU A 58 -23.52 13.98 9.00
CA GLU A 58 -23.03 15.29 8.58
C GLU A 58 -22.03 15.15 7.42
N GLU A 59 -22.47 15.50 6.22
CA GLU A 59 -21.59 15.72 5.08
C GLU A 59 -20.47 16.67 5.50
N ILE A 60 -19.24 16.25 5.22
CA ILE A 60 -17.98 16.94 5.53
C ILE A 60 -18.11 18.44 5.24
N ASN A 61 -18.19 19.26 6.29
CA ASN A 61 -18.18 20.70 6.16
C ASN A 61 -16.97 21.24 6.92
N ILE A 62 -15.91 21.58 6.19
CA ILE A 62 -14.68 22.20 6.72
C ILE A 62 -15.01 23.45 7.57
N SER A 63 -16.09 24.15 7.21
CA SER A 63 -16.66 25.29 7.94
C SER A 63 -17.05 24.94 9.39
N LEU A 64 -17.55 23.72 9.60
CA LEU A 64 -17.99 23.23 10.92
C LEU A 64 -16.80 23.04 11.86
N ILE A 65 -15.63 22.64 11.34
CA ILE A 65 -14.42 22.43 12.14
C ILE A 65 -13.78 23.76 12.52
N THR A 66 -13.77 24.75 11.62
CA THR A 66 -13.35 26.12 11.99
C THR A 66 -14.27 26.70 13.06
N GLU A 67 -15.58 26.44 13.00
CA GLU A 67 -16.53 26.83 14.03
C GLU A 67 -16.28 26.11 15.37
N HIS A 68 -15.87 24.84 15.33
CA HIS A 68 -15.44 24.12 16.53
C HIS A 68 -14.19 24.72 17.18
N ILE A 69 -13.21 25.16 16.38
CA ILE A 69 -12.01 25.83 16.89
C ILE A 69 -12.37 27.19 17.53
N THR A 70 -13.24 27.98 16.90
CA THR A 70 -13.67 29.26 17.47
C THR A 70 -14.45 29.06 18.77
N LEU A 71 -15.38 28.10 18.82
CA LEU A 71 -16.13 27.78 20.03
C LEU A 71 -15.21 27.28 21.15
N LEU A 72 -14.16 26.54 20.79
CA LEU A 72 -13.19 26.04 21.75
C LEU A 72 -12.37 27.19 22.34
N LYS A 73 -11.90 28.15 21.52
CA LYS A 73 -11.25 29.39 21.99
C LYS A 73 -12.14 30.18 22.94
N GLU A 74 -13.40 30.40 22.57
CA GLU A 74 -14.36 31.11 23.43
C GLU A 74 -14.54 30.44 24.79
N ASN A 75 -14.63 29.11 24.84
CA ASN A 75 -14.78 28.39 26.12
C ASN A 75 -13.52 28.47 26.99
N ILE A 76 -12.34 28.58 26.40
CA ILE A 76 -11.10 28.79 27.15
C ILE A 76 -11.04 30.21 27.70
N ASP A 77 -11.40 31.21 26.90
CA ASP A 77 -11.51 32.60 27.36
C ASP A 77 -12.48 32.71 28.55
N TYR A 78 -13.65 32.04 28.47
CA TYR A 78 -14.60 31.98 29.58
C TYR A 78 -14.04 31.26 30.82
N TYR A 79 -13.25 30.21 30.65
CA TYR A 79 -12.59 29.52 31.75
C TYR A 79 -11.59 30.42 32.48
N LEU A 80 -10.80 31.20 31.73
CA LEU A 80 -9.78 32.09 32.27
C LEU A 80 -10.39 33.32 32.97
N ALA A 81 -11.53 33.82 32.49
CA ALA A 81 -12.19 35.01 33.02
C ALA A 81 -13.18 34.75 34.18
N GLU A 82 -13.66 33.53 34.36
CA GLU A 82 -14.62 33.18 35.41
C GLU A 82 -13.91 33.04 36.78
N ASP A 83 -14.61 33.30 37.88
CA ASP A 83 -14.06 33.13 39.25
C ASP A 83 -14.71 31.94 39.97
N SER A 84 -15.93 31.55 39.57
CA SER A 84 -16.65 30.44 40.17
C SER A 84 -16.09 29.08 39.72
N GLU A 85 -15.64 28.27 40.68
CA GLU A 85 -15.06 26.94 40.45
C GLU A 85 -16.03 25.97 39.76
N HIS A 86 -17.33 26.02 40.09
CA HIS A 86 -18.36 25.21 39.44
C HIS A 86 -18.56 25.58 37.96
N ARG A 87 -18.50 26.87 37.62
CA ARG A 87 -18.63 27.33 36.22
C ARG A 87 -17.36 27.07 35.43
N LYS A 88 -16.18 27.24 36.04
CA LYS A 88 -14.89 26.81 35.47
C LYS A 88 -14.92 25.34 35.08
N TYR A 89 -15.39 24.46 35.96
CA TYR A 89 -15.51 23.04 35.65
C TYR A 89 -16.39 22.77 34.43
N LYS A 90 -17.50 23.50 34.28
CA LYS A 90 -18.39 23.38 33.11
C LYS A 90 -17.68 23.78 31.81
N TYR A 91 -16.96 24.89 31.80
CA TYR A 91 -16.18 25.32 30.62
C TYR A 91 -15.07 24.33 30.29
N LEU A 92 -14.33 23.86 31.30
CA LEU A 92 -13.29 22.84 31.14
C LEU A 92 -13.84 21.52 30.57
N LYS A 93 -15.02 21.09 31.01
CA LYS A 93 -15.71 19.90 30.47
C LYS A 93 -16.10 20.11 28.99
N SER A 94 -16.57 21.31 28.64
CA SER A 94 -16.86 21.67 27.26
C SER A 94 -15.59 21.63 26.39
N VAL A 95 -14.47 22.17 26.87
CA VAL A 95 -13.18 22.12 26.17
C VAL A 95 -12.71 20.67 25.96
N LYS A 96 -12.72 19.84 27.01
CA LYS A 96 -12.37 18.40 26.91
C LYS A 96 -13.24 17.67 25.87
N GLY A 97 -14.56 17.90 25.92
CA GLY A 97 -15.49 17.31 24.96
C GLY A 97 -15.23 17.75 23.52
N SER A 98 -14.95 19.04 23.29
CA SER A 98 -14.63 19.57 21.96
C SER A 98 -13.31 19.02 21.41
N LEU A 99 -12.26 18.89 22.23
CA LEU A 99 -10.98 18.29 21.83
C LEU A 99 -11.16 16.82 21.38
N ARG A 100 -11.89 16.01 22.17
CA ARG A 100 -12.20 14.61 21.80
C ARG A 100 -12.96 14.53 20.47
N LYS A 101 -13.94 15.42 20.26
CA LYS A 101 -14.71 15.48 19.02
C LYS A 101 -13.86 15.85 17.82
N MET A 102 -12.95 16.82 17.96
CA MET A 102 -12.07 17.22 16.86
C MET A 102 -11.22 16.07 16.34
N GLY A 103 -10.62 15.29 17.24
CA GLY A 103 -9.82 14.11 16.87
C GLY A 103 -10.66 13.04 16.16
N PHE A 104 -11.83 12.72 16.70
CA PHE A 104 -12.77 11.77 16.09
C PHE A 104 -13.24 12.22 14.69
N ILE A 105 -13.66 13.47 14.55
CA ILE A 105 -14.14 14.04 13.28
C ILE A 105 -13.01 13.99 12.24
N CYS A 106 -11.78 14.32 12.61
CA CYS A 106 -10.63 14.26 11.69
C CYS A 106 -10.40 12.83 11.17
N LEU A 107 -10.33 11.84 12.06
CA LEU A 107 -10.10 10.44 11.67
C LEU A 107 -11.25 9.89 10.81
N ARG A 108 -12.49 10.15 11.20
CA ARG A 108 -13.67 9.72 10.44
C ARG A 108 -13.68 10.32 9.04
N ASN A 109 -13.38 11.61 8.91
CA ASN A 109 -13.32 12.28 7.61
C ASN A 109 -12.29 11.65 6.68
N ILE A 110 -11.15 11.19 7.21
CA ILE A 110 -10.12 10.49 6.42
C ILE A 110 -10.64 9.13 5.94
N VAL A 111 -11.30 8.37 6.82
CA VAL A 111 -11.90 7.06 6.46
C VAL A 111 -12.96 7.24 5.37
N ASP A 112 -13.85 8.22 5.52
CA ASP A 112 -14.89 8.51 4.53
C ASP A 112 -14.27 9.00 3.21
N LEU A 113 -13.23 9.82 3.26
CA LEU A 113 -12.47 10.25 2.09
C LEU A 113 -11.88 9.04 1.35
N ASN A 114 -11.19 8.14 2.05
CA ASN A 114 -10.62 6.92 1.46
C ASN A 114 -11.68 6.04 0.81
N ARG A 115 -12.79 5.81 1.50
CA ARG A 115 -13.93 5.05 0.97
C ARG A 115 -14.48 5.69 -0.31
N ASN A 116 -14.63 7.01 -0.33
CA ASN A 116 -15.15 7.75 -1.48
C ASN A 116 -14.19 7.72 -2.67
N ILE A 117 -12.88 7.80 -2.43
CA ILE A 117 -11.82 7.68 -3.45
C ILE A 117 -11.90 6.29 -4.10
N ASP A 118 -11.91 5.24 -3.28
CA ASP A 118 -11.99 3.85 -3.75
C ASP A 118 -13.26 3.57 -4.55
N ASN A 119 -14.41 4.00 -4.01
CA ASN A 119 -15.69 3.84 -4.70
C ASN A 119 -15.68 4.56 -6.03
N THR A 120 -15.20 5.80 -6.08
CA THR A 120 -15.14 6.58 -7.34
C THR A 120 -14.21 5.92 -8.35
N PHE A 121 -13.05 5.44 -7.91
CA PHE A 121 -12.11 4.76 -8.78
C PHE A 121 -12.71 3.47 -9.37
N LYS A 122 -13.41 2.67 -8.56
CA LYS A 122 -14.01 1.39 -8.99
C LYS A 122 -15.29 1.56 -9.82
N THR A 123 -16.14 2.50 -9.47
CA THR A 123 -17.52 2.58 -10.00
C THR A 123 -17.71 3.60 -11.11
N GLU A 124 -16.94 4.69 -11.15
CA GLU A 124 -17.16 5.75 -12.14
C GLU A 124 -16.75 5.25 -13.54
N PRO A 125 -17.66 5.18 -14.52
CA PRO A 125 -17.32 4.65 -15.84
C PRO A 125 -16.61 5.69 -16.71
N ASN A 126 -16.91 6.98 -16.52
CA ASN A 126 -16.38 8.04 -17.36
C ASN A 126 -15.02 8.53 -16.84
N TYR A 127 -13.95 8.26 -17.58
CA TYR A 127 -12.59 8.64 -17.22
C TYR A 127 -12.41 10.15 -16.98
N LYS A 128 -13.06 11.02 -17.76
CA LYS A 128 -12.95 12.49 -17.57
C LYS A 128 -13.59 12.93 -16.25
N VAL A 129 -14.73 12.35 -15.90
CA VAL A 129 -15.43 12.63 -14.64
C VAL A 129 -14.67 12.02 -13.47
N LYS A 130 -14.14 10.81 -13.63
CA LYS A 130 -13.31 10.13 -12.63
C LYS A 130 -12.09 10.96 -12.25
N ILE A 131 -11.36 11.51 -13.23
CA ILE A 131 -10.21 12.40 -12.98
C ILE A 131 -10.64 13.61 -12.14
N LYS A 132 -11.68 14.34 -12.59
CA LYS A 132 -12.17 15.53 -11.86
C LYS A 132 -12.62 15.21 -10.42
N LYS A 133 -13.30 14.08 -10.21
CA LYS A 133 -13.71 13.66 -8.87
C LYS A 133 -12.49 13.35 -7.99
N LEU A 134 -11.49 12.63 -8.52
CA LEU A 134 -10.24 12.36 -7.80
C LEU A 134 -9.46 13.65 -7.47
N GLU A 135 -9.41 14.62 -8.39
CA GLU A 135 -8.84 15.95 -8.13
C GLU A 135 -9.62 16.72 -7.04
N ASN A 136 -10.94 16.60 -7.00
CA ASN A 136 -11.74 17.20 -5.91
C ASN A 136 -11.47 16.53 -4.56
N TYR A 137 -11.25 15.21 -4.53
CA TYR A 137 -10.86 14.50 -3.31
C TYR A 137 -9.44 14.89 -2.86
N ASP A 138 -8.54 15.16 -3.79
CA ASP A 138 -7.20 15.72 -3.51
C ASP A 138 -7.31 17.08 -2.81
N GLN A 139 -8.18 17.98 -3.29
CA GLN A 139 -8.44 19.26 -2.61
C GLN A 139 -8.99 19.07 -1.19
N ARG A 140 -9.98 18.16 -1.02
CA ARG A 140 -10.50 17.83 0.31
C ARG A 140 -9.41 17.30 1.24
N ARG A 141 -8.48 16.47 0.74
CA ARG A 141 -7.30 16.01 1.49
C ARG A 141 -6.47 17.19 1.98
N ILE A 142 -6.16 18.14 1.09
CA ILE A 142 -5.36 19.33 1.40
C ILE A 142 -6.04 20.15 2.51
N ASP A 143 -7.36 20.29 2.45
CA ASP A 143 -8.10 21.04 3.47
C ASP A 143 -8.10 20.34 4.83
N ILE A 144 -8.27 19.01 4.88
CA ILE A 144 -8.12 18.25 6.13
C ILE A 144 -6.68 18.40 6.68
N LYS A 145 -5.67 18.38 5.82
CA LYS A 145 -4.26 18.60 6.22
C LYS A 145 -4.06 19.98 6.85
N LYS A 146 -4.66 21.04 6.29
CA LYS A 146 -4.62 22.39 6.88
C LYS A 146 -5.29 22.43 8.24
N LEU A 147 -6.44 21.77 8.39
CA LEU A 147 -7.16 21.69 9.67
C LEU A 147 -6.33 21.01 10.77
N ILE A 148 -5.65 19.91 10.44
CA ILE A 148 -4.74 19.25 11.37
C ILE A 148 -3.62 20.21 11.79
N ALA A 149 -3.02 20.93 10.84
CA ALA A 149 -1.96 21.90 11.15
C ALA A 149 -2.43 23.03 12.08
N VAL A 150 -3.63 23.59 11.85
CA VAL A 150 -4.23 24.61 12.73
C VAL A 150 -4.51 24.05 14.11
N THR A 151 -4.99 22.80 14.21
CA THR A 151 -5.26 22.16 15.49
C THR A 151 -3.97 21.85 16.26
N GLU A 152 -2.91 21.39 15.58
CA GLU A 152 -1.58 21.19 16.17
C GLU A 152 -0.98 22.51 16.68
N GLN A 153 -1.11 23.58 15.90
CA GLN A 153 -0.65 24.91 16.29
C GLN A 153 -1.40 25.42 17.52
N PHE A 154 -2.72 25.25 17.54
CA PHE A 154 -3.57 25.59 18.68
C PHE A 154 -3.12 24.90 19.97
N LEU A 155 -2.76 23.62 19.90
CA LEU A 155 -2.30 22.83 21.05
C LEU A 155 -0.85 23.15 21.51
N THR A 156 -0.10 23.92 20.74
CA THR A 156 1.36 24.13 20.96
C THR A 156 1.70 25.60 21.23
N GLU A 157 1.06 26.54 20.54
CA GLU A 157 1.46 27.96 20.53
C GLU A 157 0.39 28.89 21.14
N ASP A 158 -0.89 28.72 20.76
CA ASP A 158 -1.94 29.72 21.04
C ASP A 158 -2.39 29.76 22.52
N GLU A 159 -2.43 28.62 23.21
CA GLU A 159 -3.13 28.46 24.51
C GLU A 159 -2.24 27.89 25.62
N LEU A 160 -0.93 28.13 25.54
CA LEU A 160 0.04 27.65 26.54
C LEU A 160 -0.33 28.06 27.97
N THR A 161 -0.92 29.23 28.14
CA THR A 161 -1.38 29.75 29.43
C THR A 161 -2.52 28.91 30.01
N PHE A 162 -3.52 28.54 29.20
CA PHE A 162 -4.61 27.68 29.65
C PHE A 162 -4.12 26.29 30.03
N PHE A 163 -3.35 25.63 29.16
CA PHE A 163 -2.83 24.28 29.42
C PHE A 163 -1.82 24.23 30.58
N ALA A 164 -1.08 25.31 30.85
CA ALA A 164 -0.20 25.40 32.02
C ALA A 164 -0.95 25.70 33.32
N THR A 165 -2.08 26.43 33.25
CA THR A 165 -2.86 26.86 34.43
C THR A 165 -3.86 25.79 34.86
N ALA A 166 -4.47 25.08 33.92
CA ALA A 166 -5.41 24.01 34.18
C ALA A 166 -4.66 22.73 34.60
N LYS A 167 -4.45 22.55 35.91
CA LYS A 167 -3.93 21.29 36.50
C LYS A 167 -5.03 20.22 36.53
N ASP A 168 -5.42 19.71 35.37
CA ASP A 168 -6.37 18.60 35.24
C ASP A 168 -5.69 17.42 34.51
N ASP A 169 -5.55 16.30 35.20
CA ASP A 169 -4.96 15.07 34.65
C ASP A 169 -5.78 14.52 33.47
N GLU A 170 -7.10 14.72 33.49
CA GLU A 170 -7.97 14.28 32.39
C GLU A 170 -7.75 15.14 31.14
N LEU A 171 -7.58 16.46 31.30
CA LEU A 171 -7.26 17.35 30.18
C LEU A 171 -5.93 16.97 29.52
N ASN A 172 -4.92 16.62 30.33
CA ASN A 172 -3.63 16.15 29.83
C ASN A 172 -3.77 14.84 29.04
N HIS A 173 -4.60 13.91 29.53
CA HIS A 173 -4.88 12.66 28.82
C HIS A 173 -5.56 12.92 27.48
N VAL A 174 -6.64 13.73 27.45
CA VAL A 174 -7.35 14.09 26.21
C VAL A 174 -6.44 14.80 25.21
N THR A 175 -5.57 15.70 25.69
CA THR A 175 -4.65 16.44 24.82
C THR A 175 -3.59 15.51 24.22
N THR A 176 -3.08 14.58 25.00
CA THR A 176 -2.10 13.58 24.53
C THR A 176 -2.74 12.62 23.53
N GLU A 177 -3.95 12.16 23.81
CA GLU A 177 -4.74 11.33 22.91
C GLU A 177 -5.01 12.05 21.59
N LEU A 178 -5.43 13.31 21.64
CA LEU A 178 -5.65 14.12 20.44
C LEU A 178 -4.35 14.27 19.62
N ARG A 179 -3.20 14.53 20.25
CA ARG A 179 -1.91 14.59 19.54
C ARG A 179 -1.59 13.29 18.82
N LEU A 180 -1.83 12.14 19.45
CA LEU A 180 -1.65 10.83 18.83
C LEU A 180 -2.59 10.66 17.63
N GLN A 181 -3.87 10.97 17.79
CA GLN A 181 -4.87 10.89 16.72
C GLN A 181 -4.54 11.81 15.53
N LEU A 182 -4.04 13.02 15.78
CA LEU A 182 -3.60 13.94 14.72
C LEU A 182 -2.35 13.43 14.01
N GLN A 183 -1.41 12.82 14.73
CA GLN A 183 -0.25 12.18 14.13
C GLN A 183 -0.66 11.00 13.24
N GLU A 184 -1.54 10.12 13.70
CA GLU A 184 -2.11 9.02 12.90
C GLU A 184 -2.83 9.56 11.66
N ALA A 185 -3.67 10.60 11.84
CA ALA A 185 -4.37 11.27 10.75
C ALA A 185 -3.40 11.79 9.66
N ARG A 186 -2.25 12.34 10.05
CA ARG A 186 -1.21 12.77 9.09
C ARG A 186 -0.63 11.61 8.29
N HIS A 187 -0.32 10.49 8.94
CA HIS A 187 0.21 9.31 8.25
C HIS A 187 -0.82 8.76 7.27
N ASN A 188 -2.08 8.67 7.69
CA ASN A 188 -3.17 8.21 6.82
C ASN A 188 -3.37 9.15 5.62
N LEU A 189 -3.30 10.47 5.80
CA LEU A 189 -3.39 11.42 4.68
C LEU A 189 -2.24 11.27 3.66
N ILE A 190 -1.03 10.93 4.11
CA ILE A 190 0.11 10.68 3.22
C ILE A 190 -0.16 9.41 2.39
N GLU A 191 -0.74 8.38 2.99
CA GLU A 191 -1.14 7.18 2.27
C GLU A 191 -2.26 7.46 1.26
N THR A 192 -3.29 8.21 1.67
CA THR A 192 -4.37 8.68 0.80
C THR A 192 -3.81 9.48 -0.38
N GLU A 193 -2.80 10.32 -0.17
CA GLU A 193 -2.12 11.08 -1.22
C GLU A 193 -1.47 10.16 -2.25
N LYS A 194 -0.69 9.17 -1.81
CA LYS A 194 -0.07 8.18 -2.71
C LYS A 194 -1.14 7.42 -3.50
N GLN A 195 -2.21 6.99 -2.85
CA GLN A 195 -3.31 6.28 -3.49
C GLN A 195 -4.01 7.12 -4.56
N ILE A 196 -4.30 8.40 -4.28
CA ILE A 196 -4.89 9.32 -5.27
C ILE A 196 -3.96 9.48 -6.47
N ILE A 197 -2.65 9.66 -6.25
CA ILE A 197 -1.67 9.81 -7.33
C ILE A 197 -1.64 8.56 -8.20
N ASP A 198 -1.58 7.38 -7.60
CA ASP A 198 -1.58 6.10 -8.33
C ASP A 198 -2.86 5.91 -9.13
N PHE A 199 -4.02 6.21 -8.54
CA PHE A 199 -5.30 6.13 -9.22
C PHE A 199 -5.40 7.12 -10.39
N LEU A 200 -4.94 8.36 -10.22
CA LEU A 200 -4.89 9.34 -11.30
C LEU A 200 -3.99 8.88 -12.45
N ASN A 201 -2.82 8.32 -12.13
CA ASN A 201 -1.88 7.79 -13.13
C ASN A 201 -2.47 6.60 -13.90
N GLN A 202 -3.09 5.65 -13.19
CA GLN A 202 -3.75 4.50 -13.81
C GLN A 202 -4.90 4.93 -14.72
N VAL A 203 -5.74 5.86 -14.27
CA VAL A 203 -6.86 6.40 -15.05
C VAL A 203 -6.37 7.13 -16.30
N LYS A 204 -5.30 7.94 -16.20
CA LYS A 204 -4.70 8.61 -17.35
C LYS A 204 -4.16 7.60 -18.38
N HIS A 205 -3.48 6.56 -17.91
CA HIS A 205 -2.96 5.50 -18.79
C HIS A 205 -4.10 4.74 -19.50
N GLN A 206 -5.14 4.34 -18.76
CA GLN A 206 -6.32 3.66 -19.33
C GLN A 206 -7.05 4.54 -20.34
N SER A 207 -7.22 5.84 -20.06
CA SER A 207 -7.83 6.79 -21.00
C SER A 207 -7.05 6.86 -22.31
N LYS A 208 -5.72 6.99 -22.24
CA LYS A 208 -4.84 7.03 -23.42
C LYS A 208 -4.89 5.73 -24.21
N LEU A 209 -4.94 4.59 -23.53
CA LEU A 209 -5.05 3.27 -24.15
C LEU A 209 -6.37 3.15 -24.93
N ILE A 210 -7.49 3.56 -24.32
CA ILE A 210 -8.80 3.53 -24.97
C ILE A 210 -8.87 4.46 -26.18
N GLU A 211 -8.27 5.66 -26.11
CA GLU A 211 -8.16 6.56 -27.25
C GLU A 211 -7.38 5.91 -28.41
N LYS A 212 -6.26 5.24 -28.12
CA LYS A 212 -5.50 4.48 -29.12
C LYS A 212 -6.32 3.31 -29.69
N ILE A 213 -7.04 2.55 -28.87
CA ILE A 213 -7.93 1.48 -29.34
C ILE A 213 -9.00 2.04 -30.28
N ARG A 214 -9.60 3.19 -29.95
CA ARG A 214 -10.60 3.83 -30.82
C ARG A 214 -9.99 4.26 -32.15
N GLN A 215 -8.77 4.79 -32.16
CA GLN A 215 -8.04 5.12 -33.39
C GLN A 215 -7.76 3.87 -34.24
N VAL A 216 -7.26 2.79 -33.62
CA VAL A 216 -7.02 1.51 -34.30
C VAL A 216 -8.32 0.94 -34.86
N LYS A 217 -9.41 0.98 -34.08
CA LYS A 217 -10.73 0.56 -34.54
C LYS A 217 -11.19 1.39 -35.74
N TYR A 218 -11.04 2.71 -35.69
CA TYR A 218 -11.39 3.60 -36.79
C TYR A 218 -10.62 3.29 -38.08
N LEU A 219 -9.29 3.12 -37.98
CA LEU A 219 -8.45 2.73 -39.12
C LEU A 219 -8.82 1.35 -39.67
N LYS A 220 -9.18 0.40 -38.80
CA LYS A 220 -9.68 -0.92 -39.19
C LYS A 220 -11.02 -0.82 -39.92
N ASP A 221 -11.97 -0.06 -39.38
CA ASP A 221 -13.32 0.14 -39.96
C ASP A 221 -13.24 0.84 -41.34
N GLN A 222 -12.18 1.62 -41.59
CA GLN A 222 -11.87 2.26 -42.88
C GLN A 222 -11.03 1.39 -43.83
N PHE A 223 -10.61 0.19 -43.42
CA PHE A 223 -9.67 -0.66 -44.16
C PHE A 223 -8.31 0.02 -44.48
N GLU A 224 -7.91 1.03 -43.70
CA GLU A 224 -6.64 1.76 -43.85
C GLU A 224 -5.59 1.34 -42.81
N LEU A 225 -5.88 0.34 -41.99
CA LEU A 225 -5.00 -0.11 -40.91
C LEU A 225 -3.63 -0.53 -41.44
N GLU A 226 -3.58 -1.30 -42.53
CA GLU A 226 -2.33 -1.81 -43.11
C GLU A 226 -1.54 -0.72 -43.85
N SER A 227 -2.23 0.27 -44.43
CA SER A 227 -1.60 1.33 -45.21
C SER A 227 -1.07 2.47 -44.35
N LYS A 228 -1.75 2.79 -43.23
CA LYS A 228 -1.39 3.90 -42.34
C LYS A 228 -0.67 3.47 -41.06
N SER A 229 -0.43 2.17 -40.84
CA SER A 229 0.25 1.69 -39.63
C SER A 229 1.26 0.57 -39.90
N ASP A 230 2.28 0.46 -39.04
CA ASP A 230 3.30 -0.59 -39.10
C ASP A 230 2.85 -1.91 -38.41
N ILE A 231 1.54 -2.17 -38.32
CA ILE A 231 1.00 -3.29 -37.54
C ILE A 231 1.50 -4.66 -38.04
N VAL A 232 1.63 -4.83 -39.36
CA VAL A 232 2.12 -6.08 -39.97
C VAL A 232 3.57 -6.35 -39.59
N LYS A 233 4.42 -5.31 -39.57
CA LYS A 233 5.82 -5.44 -39.17
C LYS A 233 5.96 -5.82 -37.69
N LEU A 234 5.12 -5.22 -36.84
CA LEU A 234 5.11 -5.50 -35.40
C LEU A 234 4.58 -6.91 -35.10
N LEU A 235 3.53 -7.35 -35.78
CA LEU A 235 2.98 -8.70 -35.64
C LEU A 235 3.99 -9.76 -36.10
N ASN A 236 4.73 -9.53 -37.18
CA ASN A 236 5.76 -10.48 -37.61
C ASN A 236 6.96 -10.56 -36.64
N LYS A 237 7.18 -9.51 -35.84
CA LYS A 237 8.25 -9.48 -34.82
C LYS A 237 7.81 -10.10 -33.49
N MET A 238 6.51 -10.08 -33.20
CA MET A 238 5.93 -10.57 -31.95
C MET A 238 5.29 -11.95 -32.20
N ASN A 239 5.82 -13.00 -31.58
CA ASN A 239 5.20 -14.32 -31.52
C ASN A 239 4.73 -14.61 -30.09
N PRO A 240 3.53 -14.17 -29.67
CA PRO A 240 3.07 -14.37 -28.31
C PRO A 240 2.47 -15.76 -28.19
N VAL A 241 3.02 -16.59 -27.30
CA VAL A 241 2.58 -17.97 -27.03
C VAL A 241 1.07 -18.07 -26.74
N ALA A 242 0.47 -17.00 -26.19
CA ALA A 242 -0.96 -16.94 -25.89
C ALA A 242 -1.89 -17.07 -27.12
N PHE A 243 -1.39 -16.79 -28.33
CA PHE A 243 -2.16 -16.89 -29.58
C PHE A 243 -1.82 -18.16 -30.39
N GLU A 244 -0.95 -19.03 -29.87
CA GLU A 244 -0.70 -20.32 -30.50
C GLU A 244 -1.90 -21.25 -30.32
N ASN A 245 -2.23 -21.98 -31.39
CA ASN A 245 -3.20 -23.05 -31.29
C ASN A 245 -2.65 -24.11 -30.36
N ARG A 246 -3.28 -24.29 -29.18
CA ARG A 246 -2.91 -25.35 -28.24
C ARG A 246 -3.00 -26.69 -28.95
N PRO A 247 -1.88 -27.42 -29.14
CA PRO A 247 -1.96 -28.75 -29.74
C PRO A 247 -2.78 -29.66 -28.83
N ALA A 248 -3.86 -30.22 -29.36
CA ALA A 248 -4.60 -31.27 -28.66
C ALA A 248 -3.78 -32.55 -28.76
N PHE A 249 -3.04 -32.89 -27.71
CA PHE A 249 -2.36 -34.18 -27.63
C PHE A 249 -3.41 -35.26 -27.32
N PRO A 250 -3.70 -36.20 -28.24
CA PRO A 250 -4.58 -37.31 -27.90
C PRO A 250 -3.87 -38.17 -26.85
N VAL A 251 -4.46 -38.28 -25.66
CA VAL A 251 -3.96 -39.11 -24.53
C VAL A 251 -4.23 -40.61 -24.77
N LYS A 252 -4.18 -41.05 -26.04
CA LYS A 252 -4.30 -42.48 -26.34
C LYS A 252 -2.95 -43.10 -26.03
N LEU A 253 -2.90 -43.94 -25.00
CA LEU A 253 -1.74 -44.79 -24.74
C LEU A 253 -1.49 -45.65 -25.99
N SER A 254 -0.22 -45.82 -26.36
CA SER A 254 0.16 -46.75 -27.41
C SER A 254 -0.19 -48.18 -26.99
N LEU A 255 -0.47 -49.04 -27.97
CA LEU A 255 -0.83 -50.44 -27.72
C LEU A 255 0.29 -51.20 -27.00
N ASP A 256 1.55 -50.85 -27.26
CA ASP A 256 2.72 -51.45 -26.62
C ASP A 256 2.72 -51.19 -25.11
N ILE A 257 2.46 -49.95 -24.68
CA ILE A 257 2.38 -49.60 -23.26
C ILE A 257 1.18 -50.28 -22.60
N LEU A 258 0.09 -50.51 -23.34
CA LEU A 258 -1.10 -51.19 -22.81
C LEU A 258 -0.90 -52.71 -22.62
N GLN A 259 0.07 -53.31 -23.31
CA GLN A 259 0.41 -54.73 -23.20
C GLN A 259 1.33 -55.04 -22.02
N ASP A 260 2.04 -54.04 -21.49
CA ASP A 260 2.87 -54.21 -20.29
C ASP A 260 2.01 -54.53 -19.06
N ASP A 261 2.40 -55.58 -18.34
CA ASP A 261 1.72 -56.04 -17.12
C ASP A 261 1.68 -54.95 -16.04
N ASP A 262 2.73 -54.14 -15.94
CA ASP A 262 2.81 -52.98 -15.03
C ASP A 262 1.70 -51.96 -15.32
N THR A 263 1.44 -51.68 -16.60
CA THR A 263 0.38 -50.75 -17.02
C THR A 263 -1.00 -51.34 -16.72
N TYR A 264 -1.17 -52.66 -16.89
CA TYR A 264 -2.41 -53.34 -16.54
C TYR A 264 -2.70 -53.26 -15.03
N GLU A 265 -1.69 -53.42 -14.17
CA GLU A 265 -1.86 -53.24 -12.73
C GLU A 265 -2.27 -51.82 -12.36
N ILE A 266 -1.67 -50.80 -12.99
CA ILE A 266 -2.01 -49.40 -12.78
C ILE A 266 -3.45 -49.11 -13.23
N ILE A 267 -3.87 -49.61 -14.41
CA ILE A 267 -5.24 -49.46 -14.91
C ILE A 267 -6.22 -50.16 -13.96
N LYS A 268 -5.89 -51.35 -13.45
CA LYS A 268 -6.72 -52.08 -12.49
C LYS A 268 -6.85 -51.32 -11.18
N ALA A 269 -5.77 -50.72 -10.67
CA ALA A 269 -5.78 -49.86 -9.47
C ALA A 269 -6.62 -48.58 -9.68
N LEU A 270 -6.49 -47.93 -10.83
CA LEU A 270 -7.29 -46.76 -11.20
C LEU A 270 -8.77 -47.11 -11.37
N SER A 271 -9.10 -48.25 -11.99
CA SER A 271 -10.49 -48.71 -12.13
C SER A 271 -11.15 -48.99 -10.77
N LYS A 272 -10.39 -49.55 -9.81
CA LYS A 272 -10.83 -49.75 -8.43
C LYS A 272 -11.05 -48.41 -7.72
N LYS A 273 -10.16 -47.43 -7.92
CA LYS A 273 -10.29 -46.05 -7.40
C LYS A 273 -11.47 -45.29 -8.00
N ILE A 274 -11.80 -45.49 -9.27
CA ILE A 274 -12.96 -44.85 -9.94
C ILE A 274 -14.28 -45.47 -9.47
N LYS A 275 -14.30 -46.80 -9.25
CA LYS A 275 -15.49 -47.52 -8.74
C LYS A 275 -15.75 -47.28 -7.24
N SER A 276 -14.72 -46.93 -6.47
CA SER A 276 -14.92 -46.47 -5.09
C SER A 276 -15.48 -45.04 -5.12
N THR A 277 -16.76 -44.87 -4.79
CA THR A 277 -17.47 -43.59 -4.62
C THR A 277 -17.01 -42.77 -3.40
N VAL A 278 -15.79 -43.00 -2.91
CA VAL A 278 -15.19 -42.19 -1.85
C VAL A 278 -14.55 -40.99 -2.54
N LYS A 279 -15.18 -39.81 -2.40
CA LYS A 279 -14.55 -38.55 -2.78
C LYS A 279 -13.20 -38.45 -2.08
N LEU A 280 -12.13 -38.54 -2.85
CA LEU A 280 -10.79 -38.21 -2.38
C LEU A 280 -10.85 -36.78 -1.84
N LYS A 281 -10.59 -36.60 -0.54
CA LYS A 281 -10.08 -35.31 -0.08
C LYS A 281 -8.81 -35.08 -0.88
N VAL A 282 -8.84 -34.13 -1.80
CA VAL A 282 -7.64 -33.63 -2.49
C VAL A 282 -6.62 -33.40 -1.37
N PRO A 283 -5.41 -33.99 -1.41
CA PRO A 283 -4.40 -33.62 -0.46
C PRO A 283 -4.18 -32.13 -0.68
N LEU A 284 -4.66 -31.28 0.24
CA LEU A 284 -4.18 -29.91 0.31
C LEU A 284 -2.66 -30.03 0.37
N ALA A 285 -1.98 -29.28 -0.48
CA ALA A 285 -0.53 -29.16 -0.41
C ALA A 285 -0.16 -28.94 1.06
N LYS A 286 0.78 -29.73 1.56
CA LYS A 286 1.34 -29.48 2.88
C LYS A 286 1.88 -28.06 2.89
N ALA A 287 1.85 -27.41 4.06
CA ALA A 287 2.46 -26.10 4.23
C ALA A 287 3.87 -26.13 3.65
N ILE A 288 4.23 -25.08 2.90
CA ILE A 288 5.55 -24.92 2.29
C ILE A 288 6.59 -25.08 3.40
N ASP A 289 7.48 -26.07 3.27
CA ASP A 289 8.55 -26.31 4.26
C ASP A 289 9.43 -25.05 4.38
N GLU A 290 9.91 -24.75 5.58
CA GLU A 290 10.80 -23.60 5.85
C GLU A 290 12.09 -23.63 5.01
N THR A 291 12.46 -24.81 4.49
CA THR A 291 13.58 -24.98 3.56
C THR A 291 13.35 -24.34 2.18
N PHE A 292 12.10 -24.07 1.79
CA PHE A 292 11.80 -23.35 0.55
C PHE A 292 12.13 -21.85 0.65
N PHE A 293 12.18 -21.32 1.87
CA PHE A 293 12.61 -19.95 2.17
C PHE A 293 14.09 -19.84 2.53
N ASN A 294 14.82 -20.96 2.56
CA ASN A 294 16.27 -20.88 2.51
C ASN A 294 16.60 -20.40 1.11
N ASP A 295 16.80 -19.10 0.96
CA ASP A 295 17.54 -18.50 -0.13
C ASP A 295 18.86 -19.27 -0.24
N THR A 296 18.90 -20.31 -1.08
CA THR A 296 20.15 -20.71 -1.69
C THR A 296 20.52 -19.52 -2.55
N VAL A 297 21.22 -18.57 -1.95
CA VAL A 297 21.99 -17.59 -2.67
C VAL A 297 23.01 -18.43 -3.43
N GLU A 298 22.66 -18.87 -4.63
CA GLU A 298 23.63 -19.27 -5.64
C GLU A 298 24.45 -18.00 -5.87
N THR A 299 25.56 -17.91 -5.13
CA THR A 299 26.57 -16.89 -5.38
C THR A 299 27.29 -17.31 -6.64
N ASP A 300 26.70 -16.99 -7.79
CA ASP A 300 27.41 -17.04 -9.06
C ASP A 300 28.56 -16.05 -8.96
N ILE A 301 29.77 -16.58 -8.78
CA ILE A 301 31.01 -15.81 -8.79
C ILE A 301 31.21 -15.32 -10.23
N PHE A 302 30.71 -14.12 -10.52
CA PHE A 302 30.91 -13.47 -11.81
C PHE A 302 32.38 -13.10 -11.99
N ILE A 303 32.93 -13.41 -13.17
CA ILE A 303 34.27 -12.99 -13.57
C ILE A 303 34.20 -11.50 -13.94
N ASP A 304 34.90 -10.66 -13.18
CA ASP A 304 34.96 -9.22 -13.41
C ASP A 304 35.89 -8.91 -14.61
N LEU A 305 35.26 -8.69 -15.77
CA LEU A 305 35.94 -8.45 -17.05
C LEU A 305 36.71 -7.11 -17.07
N GLU A 306 36.38 -6.13 -16.21
CA GLU A 306 37.10 -4.85 -16.14
C GLU A 306 38.45 -4.99 -15.44
N LYS A 307 38.52 -5.79 -14.37
CA LYS A 307 39.80 -6.15 -13.73
C LYS A 307 40.69 -6.93 -14.68
N MET A 308 40.10 -7.84 -15.44
CA MET A 308 40.83 -8.64 -16.42
C MET A 308 41.44 -7.78 -17.53
N LYS A 309 40.70 -6.77 -18.03
CA LYS A 309 41.23 -5.77 -18.98
C LYS A 309 42.38 -4.94 -18.38
N SER A 310 42.22 -4.47 -17.14
CA SER A 310 43.24 -3.65 -16.47
C SER A 310 44.54 -4.44 -16.29
N SER A 311 44.45 -5.69 -15.88
CA SER A 311 45.60 -6.60 -15.78
C SER A 311 46.19 -6.95 -17.15
N PHE A 312 45.36 -7.05 -18.21
CA PHE A 312 45.83 -7.29 -19.57
C PHE A 312 46.66 -6.13 -20.11
N THR A 313 46.16 -4.90 -19.98
CA THR A 313 46.87 -3.68 -20.41
C THR A 313 48.23 -3.50 -19.72
N ALA A 314 48.38 -3.98 -18.49
CA ALA A 314 49.64 -3.94 -17.74
C ALA A 314 50.63 -5.07 -18.12
N SER A 315 50.14 -6.20 -18.65
CA SER A 315 50.95 -7.41 -18.81
C SER A 315 51.74 -7.47 -20.13
N GLY A 316 51.35 -6.72 -21.16
CA GLY A 316 52.08 -6.62 -22.43
C GLY A 316 52.18 -7.92 -23.26
N TYR A 317 51.54 -9.01 -22.80
CA TYR A 317 51.45 -10.28 -23.51
C TYR A 317 50.33 -10.27 -24.56
N HIS A 318 50.30 -11.31 -25.40
CA HIS A 318 49.18 -11.55 -26.30
C HIS A 318 47.92 -11.92 -25.51
N LEU A 319 46.76 -11.47 -25.97
CA LEU A 319 45.47 -11.69 -25.28
C LEU A 319 45.20 -13.17 -24.96
N LEU A 320 45.54 -14.08 -25.87
CA LEU A 320 45.34 -15.52 -25.64
C LEU A 320 46.25 -16.08 -24.54
N ASP A 321 47.53 -15.70 -24.52
CA ASP A 321 48.47 -16.15 -23.51
C ASP A 321 48.13 -15.57 -22.14
N PHE A 322 47.66 -14.32 -22.11
CA PHE A 322 47.20 -13.67 -20.89
C PHE A 322 45.94 -14.33 -20.33
N VAL A 323 44.93 -14.60 -21.15
CA VAL A 323 43.68 -15.26 -20.73
C VAL A 323 43.97 -16.69 -20.23
N ASN A 324 44.98 -17.37 -20.78
CA ASN A 324 45.38 -18.71 -20.29
C ASN A 324 46.18 -18.68 -18.97
N GLN A 325 46.91 -17.61 -18.68
CA GLN A 325 47.73 -17.47 -17.47
C GLN A 325 47.06 -16.65 -16.35
N TYR A 326 45.85 -16.13 -16.60
CA TYR A 326 45.10 -15.35 -15.64
C TYR A 326 44.64 -16.21 -14.46
N ASP A 327 44.83 -15.70 -13.24
CA ASP A 327 44.40 -16.39 -12.02
C ASP A 327 42.89 -16.20 -11.83
N TYR A 328 42.12 -17.17 -12.31
CA TYR A 328 40.67 -17.15 -12.19
C TYR A 328 40.23 -17.57 -10.78
N PRO A 329 39.18 -16.94 -10.23
CA PRO A 329 38.66 -17.31 -8.90
C PRO A 329 37.97 -18.70 -8.87
N LYS A 330 37.87 -19.39 -10.01
CA LYS A 330 37.29 -20.74 -10.18
C LYS A 330 38.10 -21.52 -11.22
N GLU A 331 38.08 -22.85 -11.17
CA GLU A 331 38.59 -23.68 -12.26
C GLU A 331 37.71 -23.47 -13.51
N VAL A 332 38.26 -22.79 -14.53
CA VAL A 332 37.54 -22.41 -15.76
C VAL A 332 37.81 -23.43 -16.85
N SER A 333 36.75 -23.87 -17.53
CA SER A 333 36.85 -24.77 -18.67
C SER A 333 37.41 -24.05 -19.92
N PHE A 334 37.92 -24.81 -20.89
CA PHE A 334 38.44 -24.22 -22.13
C PHE A 334 37.37 -23.43 -22.92
N GLU A 335 36.10 -23.84 -22.85
CA GLU A 335 34.99 -23.16 -23.52
C GLU A 335 34.66 -21.81 -22.87
N GLU A 336 34.73 -21.73 -21.55
CA GLU A 336 34.56 -20.47 -20.80
C GLU A 336 35.73 -19.51 -21.02
N ILE A 337 36.96 -20.03 -21.17
CA ILE A 337 38.15 -19.25 -21.56
C ILE A 337 37.96 -18.61 -22.94
N VAL A 338 37.46 -19.38 -23.92
CA VAL A 338 37.15 -18.87 -25.26
C VAL A 338 36.01 -17.84 -25.21
N THR A 339 35.02 -18.07 -24.36
CA THR A 339 33.91 -17.13 -24.16
C THR A 339 34.42 -15.81 -23.57
N CYS A 340 35.30 -15.86 -22.57
CA CYS A 340 35.93 -14.66 -22.00
C CYS A 340 36.78 -13.93 -23.03
N TYR A 341 37.56 -14.65 -23.85
CA TYR A 341 38.35 -14.06 -24.94
C TYR A 341 37.45 -13.31 -25.95
N CYS A 342 36.37 -13.94 -26.41
CA CYS A 342 35.42 -13.33 -27.33
C CYS A 342 34.68 -12.14 -26.71
N GLN A 343 34.32 -12.23 -25.41
CA GLN A 343 33.66 -11.14 -24.70
C GLN A 343 34.58 -9.93 -24.51
N LEU A 344 35.85 -10.13 -24.17
CA LEU A 344 36.81 -9.03 -24.07
C LEU A 344 37.01 -8.32 -25.40
N ILE A 345 37.10 -9.06 -26.50
CA ILE A 345 37.22 -8.48 -27.85
C ILE A 345 35.97 -7.69 -28.21
N SER A 346 34.79 -8.27 -28.02
CA SER A 346 33.52 -7.62 -28.38
C SER A 346 33.25 -6.35 -27.56
N LEU A 347 33.58 -6.37 -26.27
CA LEU A 347 33.32 -5.24 -25.37
C LEU A 347 34.39 -4.14 -25.45
N TYR A 348 35.65 -4.49 -25.74
CA TYR A 348 36.78 -3.57 -25.69
C TYR A 348 37.56 -3.47 -27.01
N GLU A 349 36.90 -3.71 -28.14
CA GLU A 349 37.47 -3.67 -29.50
C GLU A 349 38.28 -2.39 -29.77
N ASN A 350 37.80 -1.24 -29.29
CA ASN A 350 38.43 0.07 -29.53
C ASN A 350 39.77 0.28 -28.79
N ASP A 351 40.02 -0.49 -27.73
CA ASP A 351 41.17 -0.36 -26.84
C ASP A 351 42.27 -1.40 -27.13
N PHE A 352 42.05 -2.27 -28.10
CA PHE A 352 42.99 -3.31 -28.51
C PHE A 352 43.57 -3.06 -29.91
N ARG A 353 44.82 -3.47 -30.11
CA ARG A 353 45.49 -3.49 -31.41
C ARG A 353 45.41 -4.90 -31.98
N PHE A 354 44.61 -5.06 -33.02
CA PHE A 354 44.55 -6.29 -33.80
C PHE A 354 45.75 -6.36 -34.75
N THR A 355 46.42 -7.50 -34.77
CA THR A 355 47.52 -7.79 -35.71
C THR A 355 47.06 -8.85 -36.71
N ASP A 356 47.51 -8.78 -37.97
CA ASP A 356 47.17 -9.74 -39.05
C ASP A 356 47.84 -11.12 -38.88
N LYS A 357 48.22 -11.49 -37.66
CA LYS A 357 48.85 -12.78 -37.33
C LYS A 357 47.86 -13.62 -36.52
N TYR A 358 47.75 -14.89 -36.89
CA TYR A 358 46.88 -15.84 -36.22
C TYR A 358 47.71 -16.94 -35.54
N VAL A 359 47.28 -17.35 -34.36
CA VAL A 359 47.88 -18.47 -33.61
C VAL A 359 46.83 -19.56 -33.47
N ILE A 360 47.18 -20.78 -33.86
CA ILE A 360 46.32 -21.95 -33.71
C ILE A 360 46.54 -22.52 -32.31
N TYR A 361 45.49 -22.53 -31.50
CA TYR A 361 45.53 -23.18 -30.19
C TYR A 361 44.35 -24.15 -30.04
N LYS A 362 44.67 -25.42 -29.72
CA LYS A 362 43.72 -26.54 -29.58
C LYS A 362 42.68 -26.64 -30.73
N GLY A 363 43.12 -26.40 -31.97
CA GLY A 363 42.28 -26.57 -33.16
C GLY A 363 41.44 -25.34 -33.55
N THR A 364 41.56 -24.23 -32.82
CA THR A 364 40.87 -22.96 -33.13
C THR A 364 41.89 -21.87 -33.44
N GLU A 365 41.62 -21.06 -34.48
CA GLU A 365 42.45 -19.93 -34.90
C GLU A 365 42.11 -18.70 -34.07
N PHE A 366 43.09 -18.16 -33.33
CA PHE A 366 42.95 -16.95 -32.54
C PHE A 366 43.77 -15.82 -33.14
N SER A 367 43.20 -14.61 -33.13
CA SER A 367 43.92 -13.42 -33.58
C SER A 367 44.91 -12.96 -32.53
N VAL A 368 46.11 -12.58 -32.96
CA VAL A 368 47.11 -12.01 -32.09
C VAL A 368 46.73 -10.57 -31.78
N ILE A 369 46.37 -10.31 -30.52
CA ILE A 369 45.86 -9.02 -30.05
C ILE A 369 46.75 -8.50 -28.92
N TYR A 370 47.12 -7.24 -29.02
CA TYR A 370 47.91 -6.52 -28.00
C TYR A 370 47.11 -5.34 -27.42
N PRO A 371 47.42 -4.92 -26.18
CA PRO A 371 46.86 -3.68 -25.63
C PRO A 371 47.40 -2.46 -26.42
N LYS A 372 46.56 -1.43 -26.57
CA LYS A 372 46.86 -0.28 -27.43
C LYS A 372 47.77 0.77 -26.81
#